data_AF-A0AAP8MFI1-F1
#
_entry.id   AF-A0AAP8MFI1-F1
#
_cell.length_a   1.000
_cell.length_b   1.000
_cell.length_c   1.000
_cell.angle_alpha   90.00
_cell.angle_beta   90.00
_cell.angle_gamma   90.00
#
_symmetry.space_group_name_H-M   'P 1'
#
loop_
_entity.id
_entity.type
_entity.pdbx_description
1 polymer ?
#
loop_
_entity_poly.entity_id
_entity_poly.type
_entity_poly.pdbx_seq_one_letter_code
_entity_poly.pdbx_strand_id
1 'polypeptide(L)' 'MSKTKILNVRIDPDLKKKAKKLAEADGRSLSNWVTKLIKDTVKAAEKQGQFDAKDEEA' A
#
# COMPACT_ATOMS: atom_id res chain seq x y z
N MET A 1 -8.42 -0.43 -18.82
CA MET A 1 -7.26 -0.43 -17.90
C MET A 1 -7.04 1.01 -17.46
N SER A 2 -7.56 1.42 -16.31
CA SER A 2 -7.35 2.76 -15.76
C SER A 2 -5.85 3.00 -15.58
N LYS A 3 -5.35 4.18 -15.97
CA LYS A 3 -3.92 4.50 -15.91
C LYS A 3 -3.43 4.35 -14.46
N THR A 4 -2.52 3.42 -14.22
CA THR A 4 -1.86 3.27 -12.91
C THR A 4 -1.00 4.49 -12.64
N LYS A 5 -1.20 5.15 -11.48
CA LYS A 5 -0.32 6.23 -11.01
C LYS A 5 0.86 5.64 -10.24
N ILE A 6 2.04 6.26 -10.36
CA ILE A 6 3.26 5.85 -9.66
C ILE A 6 3.31 6.51 -8.28
N LEU A 7 3.58 5.73 -7.24
CA LEU A 7 3.84 6.22 -5.88
C LEU A 7 5.34 6.08 -5.56
N ASN A 8 6.05 7.20 -5.48
CA ASN A 8 7.46 7.23 -5.11
C ASN A 8 7.60 7.49 -3.60
N VAL A 9 8.06 6.49 -2.84
CA VAL A 9 8.23 6.58 -1.38
C VAL A 9 9.70 6.40 -1.02
N ARG A 10 10.23 7.29 -0.17
CA ARG A 10 11.52 7.07 0.49
C ARG A 10 11.28 6.27 1.74
N ILE A 11 11.97 5.13 1.84
CA ILE A 11 11.90 4.26 3.01
C ILE A 11 13.31 3.98 3.51
N ASP A 12 13.39 3.71 4.80
CA ASP A 12 14.62 3.24 5.42
C ASP A 12 15.12 1.95 4.73
N PRO A 13 16.43 1.82 4.46
CA PRO A 13 16.98 0.67 3.76
C PRO A 13 16.80 -0.64 4.52
N ASP A 14 16.84 -0.64 5.85
CA ASP A 14 16.63 -1.84 6.65
C ASP A 14 15.16 -2.24 6.72
N LEU A 15 14.26 -1.26 6.72
CA LEU A 15 12.83 -1.52 6.53
C LEU A 15 12.56 -2.20 5.18
N LYS A 16 13.18 -1.71 4.10
CA LYS A 16 13.07 -2.31 2.76
C LYS A 16 13.53 -3.77 2.74
N LYS A 17 14.66 -4.08 3.38
CA LYS A 17 15.19 -5.46 3.45
C LYS A 17 14.22 -6.39 4.19
N LYS A 18 13.69 -5.94 5.33
CA LYS A 18 12.72 -6.72 6.12
C LYS A 18 11.42 -6.95 5.33
N ALA A 19 10.87 -5.90 4.74
CA ALA A 19 9.67 -5.98 3.91
C ALA A 19 9.85 -6.93 2.71
N LYS A 20 11.01 -6.90 2.06
CA LYS A 20 11.31 -7.82 0.95
C LYS A 20 11.28 -9.28 1.40
N LYS A 21 11.93 -9.61 2.52
CA LYS A 21 11.92 -10.97 3.07
C LYS A 21 10.52 -11.47 3.40
N LEU A 22 9.68 -10.60 3.99
CA LEU A 22 8.29 -10.92 4.30
C LEU A 22 7.45 -11.13 3.03
N ALA A 23 7.65 -10.30 2.02
CA ALA A 23 6.98 -10.46 0.73
C ALA A 23 7.37 -11.77 0.03
N GLU A 24 8.67 -12.12 0.05
CA GLU A 24 9.19 -13.37 -0.50
C GLU A 24 8.62 -14.61 0.23
N ALA A 25 8.52 -14.56 1.56
CA ALA A 25 7.91 -15.63 2.36
C ALA A 25 6.41 -15.82 2.06
N ASP A 26 5.71 -14.75 1.67
CA ASP A 26 4.30 -14.75 1.25
C ASP A 26 4.15 -15.07 -0.26
N GLY A 27 5.24 -15.38 -0.97
CA GLY A 27 5.24 -15.72 -2.40
C GLY A 27 4.90 -14.54 -3.32
N ARG A 28 5.09 -13.30 -2.87
CA ARG A 28 4.72 -12.07 -3.58
C ARG A 28 5.93 -11.18 -3.83
N SER A 29 5.84 -10.34 -4.87
CA SER A 29 6.79 -9.24 -5.04
C SER A 29 6.55 -8.16 -3.99
N LEU A 30 7.61 -7.42 -3.63
CA LEU A 30 7.52 -6.31 -2.67
C LEU A 30 6.42 -5.31 -3.04
N SER A 31 6.31 -4.93 -4.33
CA SER A 31 5.29 -3.98 -4.79
C SER A 31 3.87 -4.50 -4.62
N ASN A 32 3.62 -5.78 -4.95
CA ASN A 32 2.29 -6.38 -4.78
C ASN A 32 1.95 -6.57 -3.30
N TRP A 33 2.95 -6.92 -2.49
CA TRP A 33 2.80 -7.05 -1.05
C TRP A 33 2.43 -5.72 -0.39
N VAL A 34 3.15 -4.64 -0.72
CA VAL A 34 2.82 -3.28 -0.23
C VAL A 34 1.45 -2.84 -0.73
N THR A 35 1.11 -3.11 -1.99
CA THR A 35 -0.21 -2.78 -2.55
C THR A 35 -1.34 -3.48 -1.77
N LYS A 36 -1.15 -4.75 -1.40
CA LYS A 36 -2.11 -5.49 -0.57
C LYS A 36 -2.26 -4.86 0.81
N LEU A 37 -1.15 -4.54 1.49
CA LEU A 37 -1.18 -3.90 2.80
C LEU A 37 -1.93 -2.56 2.77
N ILE A 38 -1.68 -1.72 1.75
CA ILE A 38 -2.39 -0.45 1.58
C ILE A 38 -3.89 -0.71 1.37
N LYS A 39 -4.26 -1.64 0.48
CA LYS A 39 -5.68 -1.99 0.23
C LYS A 39 -6.39 -2.49 1.49
N ASP A 40 -5.75 -3.38 2.24
CA ASP A 40 -6.31 -3.95 3.46
C ASP A 40 -6.50 -2.86 4.54
N THR A 41 -5.54 -1.93 4.63
CA THR A 41 -5.59 -0.79 5.57
C THR A 41 -6.70 0.20 5.20
N VAL A 42 -6.80 0.58 3.92
CA VAL A 42 -7.86 1.48 3.42
C VAL A 42 -9.23 0.85 3.67
N LYS A 43 -9.41 -0.43 3.32
CA LYS A 43 -10.67 -1.14 3.55
C LYS A 43 -11.06 -1.21 5.02
N ALA A 44 -10.07 -1.36 5.92
CA ALA A 44 -10.32 -1.33 7.35
C ALA A 44 -10.74 0.07 7.84
N ALA A 45 -10.08 1.12 7.35
CA ALA A 45 -10.40 2.51 7.70
C ALA A 45 -11.77 2.94 7.17
N GLU A 46 -12.13 2.54 5.95
CA GLU A 46 -13.46 2.75 5.36
C GLU A 46 -14.56 2.09 6.21
N LYS A 47 -14.33 0.85 6.68
CA LYS A 47 -15.26 0.14 7.57
C LYS A 47 -15.40 0.78 8.95
N GLN A 48 -14.35 1.43 9.44
CA GLN A 48 -14.36 2.13 10.72
C GLN A 48 -14.95 3.55 10.61
N GLY A 49 -15.43 3.96 9.43
CA GLY A 49 -16.05 5.26 9.20
C GLY A 49 -15.08 6.44 9.38
N GLN A 50 -13.77 6.19 9.31
CA GLN A 50 -12.73 7.18 9.60
C GLN A 50 -12.13 7.81 8.34
N PHE A 51 -12.86 7.75 7.22
CA PHE A 51 -12.54 8.47 5.99
C PHE A 51 -13.75 9.30 5.58
N ASP A 52 -13.86 10.50 6.14
CA ASP A 52 -14.57 11.61 5.53
C ASP A 52 -13.88 11.95 4.21
N ALA A 53 -14.35 11.37 3.11
CA ALA A 53 -13.92 11.72 1.77
C ALA A 53 -14.46 13.11 1.40
N LYS A 54 -13.79 14.15 1.91
CA LYS A 54 -13.73 15.48 1.29
C LYS A 54 -12.36 15.63 0.63
N ASP A 55 -12.25 15.17 -0.59
CA ASP A 55 -11.27 15.60 -1.60
C ASP A 55 -11.88 15.12 -2.93
N GLU A 56 -12.84 15.85 -3.47
CA GLU A 56 -12.66 17.06 -4.29
C GLU A 56 -11.89 16.76 -5.59
N GLU A 57 -12.61 17.00 -6.67
CA GLU A 57 -12.30 16.87 -8.07
C GLU A 57 -11.10 17.77 -8.46
N ALA A 58 -10.06 17.18 -9.04
CA ALA A 58 -9.01 17.90 -9.78
C ALA A 58 -8.33 17.00 -10.83
#